data_AF-A0A2N3MYN0-F1
#
_entry.id   AF-A0A2N3MYN0-F1
#
_cell.length_a   1.000
_cell.length_b   1.000
_cell.length_c   1.000
_cell.angle_alpha   90.00
_cell.angle_beta   90.00
_cell.angle_gamma   90.00
#
_symmetry.space_group_name_H-M   'P 1'
#
loop_
_entity.id
_entity.type
_entity.pdbx_description
1 polymer ?
#
loop_
_entity_poly.entity_id
_entity_poly.type
_entity_poly.pdbx_seq_one_letter_code
_entity_poly.pdbx_strand_id
1 'polypeptide(L)'
;MILICGHGGRDLRCGVLGPLLRDEFRRVLSRHDGISLADTHPSDPARTTTPEDTRLQRASDVAAAGGTHFTARVGLISHIGGHKFAGNVIVYVPPHATVADEVFGARRRHPLAGCGVWYGRVEPSHVEGIVRETVVNGNVILEHFRGGLDAERKIMRI
;
A
#
# COMPACT_ATOMS: atom_id res chain seq x y z
N MET A 1 -0.16 1.88 -3.66
CA MET A 1 0.88 0.89 -4.03
C MET A 1 1.82 0.74 -2.87
N ILE A 2 2.14 -0.48 -2.45
CA ILE A 2 3.05 -0.78 -1.35
C ILE A 2 4.22 -1.58 -1.92
N LEU A 3 5.43 -1.06 -1.79
CA LEU A 3 6.65 -1.71 -2.27
C LEU A 3 7.52 -2.11 -1.09
N ILE A 4 7.99 -3.35 -1.08
CA ILE A 4 8.70 -3.94 0.03
C ILE A 4 10.05 -4.46 -0.46
N CYS A 5 11.12 -4.07 0.22
CA CYS A 5 12.46 -4.53 -0.09
C CYS A 5 12.60 -6.04 0.23
N GLY A 6 12.98 -6.84 -0.77
CA GLY A 6 13.04 -8.31 -0.68
C GLY A 6 14.32 -8.96 -1.21
N HIS A 7 15.40 -8.21 -1.45
CA HIS A 7 16.67 -8.83 -1.86
C HIS A 7 17.26 -9.74 -0.77
N GLY A 8 17.96 -10.80 -1.17
CA GLY A 8 18.79 -11.62 -0.28
C GLY A 8 20.29 -11.34 -0.36
N GLY A 9 20.77 -10.65 -1.41
CA GLY A 9 22.21 -10.55 -1.70
C GLY A 9 22.98 -9.47 -0.91
N ARG A 10 22.35 -8.32 -0.62
CA ARG A 10 22.99 -7.22 0.14
C ARG A 10 22.73 -7.29 1.64
N ASP A 11 21.50 -7.67 2.03
CA ASP A 11 21.08 -7.94 3.40
C ASP A 11 20.13 -9.14 3.40
N LEU A 12 20.59 -10.28 3.92
CA LEU A 12 19.79 -11.51 3.97
C LEU A 12 18.45 -11.31 4.72
N ARG A 13 18.43 -10.40 5.70
CA ARG A 13 17.23 -10.12 6.49
C ARG A 13 16.11 -9.53 5.63
N CYS A 14 16.43 -8.79 4.57
CA CYS A 14 15.43 -8.31 3.61
C CYS A 14 14.80 -9.47 2.83
N GLY A 15 15.59 -10.47 2.44
CA GLY A 15 15.10 -11.65 1.72
C GLY A 15 14.17 -12.51 2.57
N VAL A 16 14.43 -12.58 3.87
CA VAL A 16 13.57 -13.29 4.84
C VAL A 16 12.31 -12.48 5.17
N LEU A 17 12.48 -11.19 5.50
CA LEU A 17 11.38 -10.36 6.01
C LEU A 17 10.44 -9.85 4.92
N GLY A 18 10.94 -9.64 3.69
CA GLY A 18 10.16 -9.10 2.57
C GLY A 18 8.89 -9.91 2.27
N PRO A 19 8.98 -11.23 2.03
CA PRO A 19 7.81 -12.09 1.82
C PRO A 19 6.83 -12.07 2.99
N LEU A 20 7.31 -12.11 4.24
CA LEU A 20 6.46 -12.06 5.43
C LEU A 20 5.67 -10.76 5.51
N LEU A 21 6.33 -9.62 5.25
CA LEU A 21 5.67 -8.33 5.20
C LEU A 21 4.65 -8.25 4.07
N ARG A 22 4.99 -8.75 2.87
CA ARG A 22 4.07 -8.75 1.73
C ARG A 22 2.79 -9.52 2.07
N ASP A 23 2.95 -10.73 2.60
CA ASP A 23 1.82 -11.61 2.89
C ASP A 23 0.96 -11.01 4.00
N GLU A 24 1.57 -10.40 5.01
CA GLU A 24 0.87 -9.70 6.07
C GLU A 24 0.14 -8.44 5.56
N PHE A 25 0.75 -7.63 4.72
CA PHE A 25 0.08 -6.46 4.10
C PHE A 25 -1.12 -6.90 3.29
N ARG A 26 -0.99 -7.96 2.48
CA ARG A 26 -2.12 -8.52 1.72
C ARG A 26 -3.23 -8.99 2.68
N ARG A 27 -2.88 -9.75 3.72
CA ARG A 27 -3.83 -10.26 4.71
C ARG A 27 -4.60 -9.16 5.44
N VAL A 28 -3.92 -8.07 5.83
CA VAL A 28 -4.56 -6.96 6.56
C VAL A 28 -5.42 -6.13 5.59
N LEU A 29 -4.89 -5.77 4.42
CA LEU A 29 -5.64 -4.99 3.43
C LEU A 29 -6.91 -5.68 2.97
N SER A 30 -6.91 -7.01 2.81
CA SER A 30 -8.10 -7.77 2.39
C SER A 30 -9.22 -7.80 3.44
N ARG A 31 -8.94 -7.41 4.68
CA ARG A 31 -9.92 -7.35 5.77
C ARG A 31 -10.54 -5.97 5.95
N HIS A 32 -10.01 -4.96 5.27
CA HIS A 32 -10.54 -3.60 5.34
C HIS A 32 -11.63 -3.41 4.28
N ASP A 33 -12.82 -3.03 4.75
CA ASP A 33 -13.91 -2.66 3.87
C ASP A 33 -13.49 -1.51 2.95
N GLY A 34 -13.82 -1.63 1.67
CA GLY A 34 -13.45 -0.63 0.67
C GLY A 34 -12.04 -0.78 0.10
N ILE A 35 -11.24 -1.78 0.51
CA ILE A 35 -9.95 -2.05 -0.14
C ILE A 35 -10.01 -3.36 -0.92
N SER A 36 -9.90 -3.25 -2.25
CA SER A 36 -9.70 -4.39 -3.14
C SER A 36 -8.22 -4.62 -3.39
N LEU A 37 -7.73 -5.85 -3.20
CA LEU A 37 -6.39 -6.22 -3.65
C LEU A 37 -6.39 -6.41 -5.16
N ALA A 38 -5.54 -5.64 -5.86
CA ALA A 38 -5.13 -6.04 -7.19
C ALA A 38 -3.99 -7.05 -7.08
N ASP A 39 -4.24 -8.24 -7.61
CA ASP A 39 -3.18 -9.19 -7.91
C ASP A 39 -2.25 -8.59 -8.99
N THR A 40 -0.95 -8.84 -8.90
CA THR A 40 0.03 -8.25 -9.84
C THR A 40 0.96 -9.30 -10.42
N HIS A 41 0.83 -9.59 -11.72
CA HIS A 41 1.75 -9.13 -12.79
C HIS A 41 1.16 -9.54 -14.18
N PRO A 42 1.33 -8.76 -15.27
CA PRO A 42 0.97 -9.17 -16.65
C PRO A 42 1.70 -10.43 -17.19
N SER A 43 2.52 -11.08 -16.36
CA SER A 43 3.32 -12.26 -16.70
C SER A 43 3.08 -13.43 -15.75
N ASP A 44 1.93 -13.46 -15.06
CA ASP A 44 1.47 -14.67 -14.37
C ASP A 44 0.63 -15.51 -15.35
N PRO A 45 1.19 -16.58 -15.95
CA PRO A 45 0.49 -17.37 -16.97
C PRO A 45 -0.65 -18.23 -16.38
N ALA A 46 -0.84 -18.24 -15.05
CA ALA A 46 -1.80 -19.10 -14.40
C ALA A 46 -3.22 -18.49 -14.29
N ARG A 47 -3.43 -17.23 -14.72
CA ARG A 47 -4.73 -16.58 -14.56
C ARG A 47 -5.17 -15.81 -15.81
N THR A 48 -5.77 -16.53 -16.76
CA THR A 48 -6.53 -15.94 -17.86
C THR A 48 -7.76 -15.24 -17.29
N THR A 49 -7.75 -13.91 -17.21
CA THR A 49 -8.94 -13.12 -16.89
C THR A 49 -10.01 -13.39 -17.94
N THR A 50 -11.15 -13.91 -17.53
CA THR A 50 -12.26 -14.21 -18.43
C THR A 50 -13.09 -12.93 -18.71
N PRO A 51 -13.86 -12.89 -19.82
CA PRO A 51 -14.83 -11.83 -20.06
C PRO A 51 -15.87 -11.69 -18.94
N GLU A 52 -16.10 -12.76 -18.19
CA GLU A 52 -16.99 -12.82 -17.04
C GLU A 52 -16.39 -12.12 -15.81
N ASP A 53 -15.09 -12.32 -15.53
CA ASP A 53 -14.33 -11.58 -14.51
C ASP A 53 -14.37 -10.07 -14.77
N THR A 54 -14.27 -9.68 -16.05
CA THR A 54 -14.32 -8.28 -16.47
C THR A 54 -15.72 -7.67 -16.27
N ARG A 55 -16.77 -8.46 -16.51
CA ARG A 55 -18.18 -8.02 -16.31
C ARG A 55 -18.52 -7.91 -14.82
N LEU A 56 -18.04 -8.84 -14.00
CA LEU A 56 -18.17 -8.81 -12.55
C LEU A 56 -17.40 -7.62 -11.95
N GLN A 57 -16.19 -7.34 -12.44
CA GLN A 57 -15.42 -6.14 -12.06
C GLN A 57 -16.16 -4.85 -12.40
N ARG A 58 -16.72 -4.72 -13.60
CA ARG A 58 -17.54 -3.54 -13.96
C ARG A 58 -18.82 -3.43 -13.14
N ALA A 59 -19.45 -4.55 -12.76
CA ALA A 59 -20.62 -4.53 -11.89
C ALA A 59 -20.26 -4.12 -10.46
N SER A 60 -19.11 -4.56 -9.94
CA SER A 60 -18.60 -4.11 -8.63
C SER A 60 -18.17 -2.64 -8.65
N ASP A 61 -17.63 -2.13 -9.76
CA ASP A 61 -17.26 -0.72 -9.90
C ASP A 61 -18.50 0.20 -9.89
N VAL A 62 -19.63 -0.28 -10.42
CA VAL A 62 -20.92 0.43 -10.39
C VAL A 62 -21.58 0.33 -9.01
N ALA A 63 -21.46 -0.80 -8.32
CA ALA A 63 -21.97 -0.98 -6.95
C ALA A 63 -21.14 -0.24 -5.89
N ALA A 64 -19.85 -0.01 -6.14
CA ALA A 64 -18.93 0.72 -5.26
C ALA A 64 -19.17 2.24 -5.22
N ALA A 65 -20.12 2.77 -5.99
CA ALA A 65 -20.47 4.18 -6.02
C ALA A 65 -20.94 4.75 -4.65
N GLY A 66 -21.26 3.89 -3.67
CA GLY A 66 -21.63 4.27 -2.30
C GLY A 66 -20.54 4.14 -1.22
N GLY A 67 -19.35 3.59 -1.54
CA GLY A 67 -18.29 3.29 -0.57
C GLY A 67 -16.90 3.75 -1.01
N THR A 68 -15.98 3.91 -0.06
CA THR A 68 -14.57 4.23 -0.33
C THR A 68 -13.87 3.03 -0.96
N HIS A 69 -13.95 2.87 -2.28
CA HIS A 69 -13.29 1.75 -2.95
C HIS A 69 -11.90 2.14 -3.49
N PHE A 70 -10.85 1.52 -2.97
CA PHE A 70 -9.49 1.66 -3.46
C PHE A 70 -8.89 0.32 -3.83
N THR A 71 -8.14 0.30 -4.93
CA THR A 71 -7.34 -0.86 -5.30
C THR A 71 -5.93 -0.76 -4.73
N ALA A 72 -5.53 -1.70 -3.89
CA ALA A 72 -4.18 -1.80 -3.33
C ALA A 72 -3.36 -2.86 -4.07
N ARG A 73 -2.09 -2.55 -4.32
CA ARG A 73 -1.09 -3.47 -4.89
C ARG A 73 0.08 -3.55 -3.93
N VAL A 74 0.55 -4.77 -3.66
CA VAL A 74 1.67 -5.04 -2.75
C VAL A 74 2.71 -5.86 -3.50
N GLY A 75 3.92 -5.33 -3.65
CA GLY A 75 4.97 -5.93 -4.44
C GLY A 75 6.31 -5.99 -3.72
N LEU A 76 7.11 -7.01 -4.06
CA LEU A 76 8.52 -7.07 -3.69
C LEU A 76 9.36 -6.32 -4.71
N ILE A 77 10.39 -5.63 -4.23
CA ILE A 77 11.41 -5.00 -5.07
C ILE A 77 12.80 -5.44 -4.62
N SER A 78 13.77 -5.30 -5.51
CA SER A 78 15.15 -5.74 -5.27
C SER A 78 15.74 -5.02 -4.06
N HIS A 79 16.06 -3.73 -4.17
CA HIS A 79 16.72 -3.00 -3.10
C HIS A 79 16.34 -1.52 -3.14
N ILE A 80 16.01 -0.97 -1.98
CA ILE A 80 15.93 0.47 -1.76
C ILE A 80 17.21 0.84 -1.02
N GLY A 81 17.98 1.84 -1.48
CA GLY A 81 19.25 2.20 -0.85
C GLY A 81 19.10 2.81 0.55
N GLY A 82 20.22 2.97 1.26
CA GLY A 82 20.32 3.83 2.44
C GLY A 82 19.89 3.22 3.79
N HIS A 83 19.73 1.89 3.90
CA HIS A 83 19.27 1.27 5.15
C HIS A 83 20.34 0.38 5.82
N LYS A 84 20.55 0.58 7.13
CA LYS A 84 21.30 -0.32 8.02
C LYS A 84 20.45 -1.53 8.47
N PHE A 85 19.13 -1.47 8.28
CA PHE A 85 18.15 -2.41 8.83
C PHE A 85 17.14 -2.87 7.76
N ALA A 86 16.61 -4.09 7.92
CA ALA A 86 15.57 -4.64 7.06
C ALA A 86 14.18 -4.02 7.34
N GLY A 87 13.17 -4.44 6.57
CA GLY A 87 11.80 -3.96 6.73
C GLY A 87 11.58 -2.60 6.11
N ASN A 88 12.10 -2.38 4.90
CA ASN A 88 11.90 -1.15 4.14
C ASN A 88 10.62 -1.27 3.32
N VAL A 89 9.71 -0.33 3.54
CA VAL A 89 8.38 -0.30 2.92
C VAL A 89 8.13 1.10 2.38
N ILE A 90 7.68 1.20 1.13
CA ILE A 90 7.25 2.46 0.51
C ILE A 90 5.76 2.37 0.25
N VAL A 91 5.01 3.33 0.77
CA VAL A 91 3.57 3.46 0.54
C VAL A 91 3.33 4.67 -0.36
N TYR A 92 2.85 4.43 -1.59
CA TYR A 92 2.38 5.46 -2.50
C TYR A 92 0.87 5.55 -2.49
N VAL A 93 0.36 6.76 -2.25
CA VAL A 93 -1.07 7.07 -2.29
C VAL A 93 -1.36 7.91 -3.54
N PRO A 94 -2.28 7.47 -4.43
CA PRO A 94 -2.57 8.19 -5.67
C PRO A 94 -3.04 9.64 -5.44
N PRO A 95 -2.74 10.59 -6.36
CA PRO A 95 -3.12 12.01 -6.25
C PRO A 95 -4.62 12.28 -6.11
N HIS A 96 -5.45 11.34 -6.60
CA HIS A 96 -6.91 11.42 -6.61
C HIS A 96 -7.55 10.52 -5.56
N ALA A 97 -6.78 10.00 -4.60
CA ALA A 97 -7.33 9.17 -3.55
C ALA A 97 -8.31 9.98 -2.68
N THR A 98 -9.47 9.42 -2.36
CA THR A 98 -10.53 10.04 -1.55
C THR A 98 -11.03 9.12 -0.43
N VAL A 99 -11.07 9.59 0.80
CA VAL A 99 -11.56 8.82 1.95
C VAL A 99 -12.97 9.25 2.34
N ALA A 100 -13.71 8.37 3.00
CA ALA A 100 -14.98 8.73 3.61
C ALA A 100 -14.76 9.84 4.64
N ASP A 101 -15.60 10.87 4.59
CA ASP A 101 -15.73 11.85 5.64
C ASP A 101 -16.83 11.42 6.58
N GLU A 102 -16.43 10.78 7.69
CA GLU A 102 -17.38 10.32 8.72
C GLU A 102 -18.13 11.47 9.39
N VAL A 103 -17.58 12.69 9.35
CA VAL A 103 -18.18 13.87 9.99
C VAL A 103 -19.29 14.47 9.11
N PHE A 104 -19.05 14.55 7.79
CA PHE A 104 -19.96 15.23 6.86
C PHE A 104 -20.70 14.30 5.89
N GLY A 105 -20.44 12.99 5.94
CA GLY A 105 -21.02 11.99 5.01
C GLY A 105 -20.58 12.17 3.55
N ALA A 106 -19.62 13.07 3.28
CA ALA A 106 -19.09 13.36 1.95
C ALA A 106 -17.77 12.62 1.71
N ARG A 107 -17.24 12.64 0.48
CA ARG A 107 -15.88 12.17 0.20
C ARG A 107 -14.93 13.34 0.33
N ARG A 108 -13.86 13.19 1.12
CA ARG A 108 -12.76 14.17 1.16
C ARG A 108 -11.50 13.61 0.51
N ARG A 109 -10.60 14.50 0.09
CA ARG A 109 -9.29 14.10 -0.43
C ARG A 109 -8.51 13.36 0.67
N HIS A 110 -7.88 12.24 0.32
CA HIS A 110 -7.02 11.52 1.25
C HIS A 110 -5.86 12.44 1.69
N PRO A 111 -5.53 12.55 2.99
CA PRO A 111 -4.51 13.49 3.47
C PRO A 111 -3.14 13.32 2.80
N LEU A 112 -2.76 12.06 2.52
CA LEU A 112 -1.53 11.71 1.79
C LEU A 112 -1.70 11.59 0.27
N ALA A 113 -2.80 12.05 -0.32
CA ALA A 113 -3.01 11.91 -1.76
C ALA A 113 -1.88 12.58 -2.57
N GLY A 114 -1.21 11.80 -3.41
CA GLY A 114 -0.05 12.22 -4.20
C GLY A 114 1.28 12.03 -3.49
N CYS A 115 1.28 11.65 -2.21
CA CYS A 115 2.48 11.46 -1.43
C CYS A 115 3.02 10.03 -1.57
N GLY A 116 4.32 9.90 -1.32
CA GLY A 116 4.94 8.64 -0.95
C GLY A 116 5.49 8.72 0.48
N VAL A 117 5.38 7.63 1.22
CA VAL A 117 5.87 7.52 2.59
C VAL A 117 6.83 6.34 2.70
N TRP A 118 8.03 6.58 3.22
CA TRP A 118 9.07 5.55 3.37
C TRP A 118 9.18 5.18 4.83
N TYR A 119 8.94 3.91 5.11
CA TYR A 119 9.12 3.29 6.41
C TYR A 119 10.32 2.36 6.40
N GLY A 120 10.99 2.25 7.55
CA GLY A 120 12.07 1.31 7.78
C GLY A 120 11.99 0.72 9.19
N ARG A 121 12.62 -0.45 9.39
CA ARG A 121 12.46 -1.26 10.62
C ARG A 121 11.01 -1.72 10.81
N VAL A 122 10.31 -2.04 9.73
CA VAL A 122 8.95 -2.58 9.76
C VAL A 122 9.02 -4.09 9.95
N GLU A 123 8.28 -4.59 10.92
CA GLU A 123 8.04 -6.03 11.17
C GLU A 123 6.56 -6.36 10.94
N PRO A 124 6.17 -7.65 10.77
CA PRO A 124 4.78 -8.02 10.52
C PRO A 124 3.78 -7.46 11.52
N SER A 125 4.14 -7.40 12.81
CA SER A 125 3.31 -6.82 13.88
C SER A 125 2.91 -5.36 13.64
N HIS A 126 3.71 -4.60 12.89
CA HIS A 126 3.45 -3.18 12.61
C HIS A 126 2.51 -2.95 11.43
N VAL A 127 2.27 -3.97 10.60
CA VAL A 127 1.53 -3.84 9.34
C VAL A 127 0.09 -3.37 9.57
N GLU A 128 -0.56 -3.93 10.57
CA GLU A 128 -1.92 -3.54 10.99
C GLU A 128 -2.00 -2.03 11.27
N GLY A 129 -1.04 -1.50 12.03
CA GLY A 129 -0.94 -0.07 12.33
C GLY A 129 -0.68 0.77 11.08
N ILE A 130 0.23 0.33 10.20
CA ILE A 130 0.56 1.05 8.96
C ILE A 130 -0.66 1.13 8.02
N VAL A 131 -1.41 0.04 7.86
CA VAL A 131 -2.62 0.05 7.02
C VAL A 131 -3.64 1.01 7.60
N ARG A 132 -3.95 0.89 8.89
CA ARG A 132 -4.93 1.76 9.55
C ARG A 132 -4.53 3.23 9.49
N GLU A 133 -3.34 3.57 9.97
CA GLU A 133 -2.92 4.97 10.07
C GLU A 133 -2.61 5.54 8.70
N THR A 134 -1.78 4.89 7.90
CA THR A 134 -1.28 5.50 6.66
C THR A 134 -2.20 5.29 5.48
N VAL A 135 -2.75 4.08 5.30
CA VAL A 135 -3.55 3.76 4.11
C VAL A 135 -5.00 4.19 4.26
N VAL A 136 -5.57 4.08 5.47
CA VAL A 136 -6.98 4.44 5.73
C VAL A 136 -7.10 5.87 6.22
N ASN A 137 -6.36 6.24 7.28
CA ASN A 137 -6.53 7.56 7.92
C ASN A 137 -5.71 8.68 7.27
N GLY A 138 -4.62 8.35 6.58
CA GLY A 138 -3.70 9.32 6.01
C GLY A 138 -2.71 9.93 7.02
N ASN A 139 -2.42 9.21 8.10
CA ASN A 139 -1.46 9.57 9.14
C ASN A 139 -0.11 8.87 8.91
N VAL A 140 0.98 9.57 9.24
CA VAL A 140 2.34 9.03 9.19
C VAL A 140 2.78 8.56 10.57
N ILE A 141 3.29 7.32 10.65
CA ILE A 141 3.83 6.75 11.90
C ILE A 141 5.29 7.18 12.03
N LEU A 142 5.53 8.23 12.82
CA LEU A 142 6.85 8.88 12.94
C LEU A 142 7.98 7.93 13.36
N GLU A 143 7.70 6.97 14.23
CA GLU A 143 8.70 6.01 14.71
C GLU A 143 9.35 5.21 13.56
N HIS A 144 8.56 4.80 12.58
CA HIS A 144 9.04 4.05 11.42
C HIS A 144 9.46 4.94 10.25
N PHE A 145 9.11 6.23 10.27
CA PHE A 145 9.32 7.15 9.14
C PHE A 145 10.81 7.38 8.84
N ARG A 146 11.19 7.29 7.57
CA ARG A 146 12.56 7.51 7.07
C ARG A 146 12.65 8.56 5.97
N GLY A 147 11.53 9.21 5.66
CA GLY A 147 11.42 10.25 4.65
C GLY A 147 10.26 10.01 3.70
N GLY A 148 10.09 10.92 2.76
CA GLY A 148 9.13 10.73 1.70
C GLY A 148 9.09 11.84 0.67
N LEU A 149 8.01 11.84 -0.10
CA LEU A 149 7.70 12.86 -1.09
C LEU A 149 6.30 13.36 -0.81
N ASP A 150 6.13 14.68 -0.76
CA ASP A 150 4.80 15.29 -0.75
C ASP A 150 4.18 15.29 -2.16
N ALA A 151 2.97 15.82 -2.28
CA ALA A 151 2.23 15.87 -3.53
C ALA A 151 2.93 16.72 -4.61
N GLU A 152 3.74 17.69 -4.18
CA GLU A 152 4.54 18.58 -5.01
C GLU A 152 5.91 17.99 -5.37
N ARG A 153 6.17 16.72 -4.99
CA ARG A 153 7.44 15.99 -5.21
C ARG A 153 8.61 16.60 -4.44
N LYS A 154 8.36 17.40 -3.42
CA LYS A 154 9.38 17.88 -2.50
C LYS A 154 9.66 16.81 -1.45
N ILE A 155 10.93 16.74 -1.04
CA ILE A 155 11.40 15.73 -0.09
C ILE A 155 10.88 16.06 1.31
N MET A 156 10.20 15.09 1.91
CA MET A 156 9.81 15.08 3.32
C MET A 156 10.91 14.43 4.15
N ARG A 157 11.36 15.10 5.22
CA ARG A 157 12.35 14.58 6.18
C ARG A 157 11.96 15.04 7.58
N ILE A 158 12.42 14.29 8.58
CA ILE A 158 12.39 14.67 9.99
C ILE A 158 13.77 15.15 10.42
#